data_AF-A0A7S0GI54-F1
#
_entry.id   AF-A0A7S0GI54-F1
#
_cell.length_a   1.000
_cell.length_b   1.000
_cell.length_c   1.000
_cell.angle_alpha   90.00
_cell.angle_beta   90.00
_cell.angle_gamma   90.00
#
_symmetry.space_group_name_H-M   'P 1'
#
loop_
_entity.id
_entity.type
_entity.pdbx_description
1 polymer ?
#
loop_
_entity_poly.entity_id
_entity_poly.type
_entity_poly.pdbx_seq_one_letter_code
_entity_poly.pdbx_strand_id
1 'polypeptide(L)'
;FNDIFITFLHWATVPVENVALHGNETRLPLTFPFLINVTMAFRRLEMYANWLHEDGKHILEPPLDPNTMRRAEKNLKRHVQFNHDDHQQSLCWLDFMPDATAALIGFSPMEKARYYVWFIHSVMFDEKAQVNGSVLIARNMQLLPSNWIP
;
A
#
# COMPACT_ATOMS: atom_id res chain seq x y z
N PHE A 1 12.40 -7.11 10.60
CA PHE A 1 11.17 -7.42 11.36
C PHE A 1 10.68 -6.22 12.16
N ASN A 2 11.54 -5.51 12.90
CA ASN A 2 11.16 -4.28 13.62
C ASN A 2 10.55 -3.20 12.72
N ASP A 3 11.13 -2.93 11.55
CA ASP A 3 10.67 -1.84 10.69
C ASP A 3 9.25 -2.08 10.13
N ILE A 4 8.90 -3.34 9.83
CA ILE A 4 7.54 -3.69 9.37
C ILE A 4 6.54 -3.45 10.50
N PHE A 5 6.83 -3.93 11.71
CA PHE A 5 5.94 -3.73 12.86
C PHE A 5 5.77 -2.24 13.19
N ILE A 6 6.86 -1.45 13.17
CA ILE A 6 6.82 -0.01 13.37
C ILE A 6 5.94 0.67 12.31
N THR A 7 6.07 0.30 11.05
CA THR A 7 5.19 0.80 9.98
C THR A 7 3.72 0.53 10.29
N PHE A 8 3.35 -0.69 10.69
CA PHE A 8 1.96 -1.00 11.05
C PHE A 8 1.45 -0.21 12.27
N LEU A 9 2.33 0.12 13.23
CA LEU A 9 1.98 0.99 14.35
C LEU A 9 1.67 2.41 13.87
N HIS A 10 2.47 2.97 12.95
CA HIS A 10 2.20 4.28 12.36
C HIS A 10 0.86 4.29 11.60
N TRP A 11 0.57 3.28 10.79
CA TRP A 11 -0.71 3.20 10.09
C TRP A 11 -1.91 3.06 11.04
N ALA A 12 -1.69 2.62 12.29
CA ALA A 12 -2.73 2.48 13.31
C ALA A 12 -2.84 3.70 14.25
N THR A 13 -2.22 4.83 13.92
CA THR A 13 -2.43 6.07 14.66
C THR A 13 -3.83 6.60 14.45
N VAL A 14 -4.48 7.01 15.54
CA VAL A 14 -5.80 7.63 15.55
C VAL A 14 -5.70 9.01 16.21
N PRO A 15 -6.31 10.06 15.61
CA PRO A 15 -6.43 11.36 16.26
C PRO A 15 -7.19 11.24 17.58
N VAL A 16 -6.72 11.92 18.63
CA VAL A 16 -7.37 11.92 19.96
C VAL A 16 -8.83 12.43 19.90
N GLU A 17 -9.14 13.33 18.96
CA GLU A 17 -10.49 13.87 18.74
C GLU A 17 -11.50 12.85 18.16
N ASN A 18 -11.01 11.81 17.46
CA ASN A 18 -11.84 10.75 16.89
C ASN A 18 -12.02 9.56 17.85
N VAL A 19 -11.68 9.74 19.12
CA VAL A 19 -11.81 8.73 20.18
C VAL A 19 -13.26 8.66 20.68
N ALA A 20 -14.18 8.31 19.79
CA ALA A 20 -15.49 7.84 20.22
C ALA A 20 -15.32 6.44 20.83
N LEU A 21 -15.54 6.37 22.15
CA LEU A 21 -15.71 5.22 23.05
C LEU A 21 -16.12 3.89 22.38
N HIS A 22 -15.17 3.14 21.81
CA HIS A 22 -15.35 1.73 21.42
C HIS A 22 -14.35 0.87 22.19
N GLY A 23 -14.89 -0.15 22.87
CA GLY A 23 -14.31 -0.80 24.05
C GLY A 23 -13.03 -1.62 23.85
N ASN A 24 -12.43 -2.00 24.99
CA ASN A 24 -11.34 -2.96 25.20
C ASN A 24 -10.05 -2.83 24.37
N GLU A 25 -9.81 -1.71 23.68
CA GLU A 25 -8.56 -1.49 22.95
C GLU A 25 -7.44 -0.95 23.85
N THR A 26 -6.26 -1.56 23.79
CA THR A 26 -5.05 -1.02 24.45
C THR A 26 -4.45 0.07 23.56
N ARG A 27 -4.33 1.29 24.10
CA ARG A 27 -3.82 2.45 23.36
C ARG A 27 -2.58 3.04 24.03
N LEU A 28 -1.54 3.31 23.24
CA LEU A 28 -0.29 3.90 23.71
C LEU A 28 -0.17 5.35 23.22
N PRO A 29 0.16 6.32 24.10
CA PRO A 29 0.49 7.67 23.67
C PRO A 29 1.89 7.69 23.03
N LEU A 30 1.99 8.13 21.77
CA LEU A 30 3.29 8.37 21.12
C LEU A 30 3.75 9.81 21.32
N THR A 31 2.84 10.76 21.13
CA THR A 31 3.01 12.21 21.30
C THR A 31 1.64 12.85 21.13
N PHE A 32 1.24 13.76 22.02
CA PHE A 32 0.00 14.54 21.84
C PHE A 32 0.06 15.25 20.48
N PRO A 33 -0.94 15.14 19.57
CA PRO A 33 -2.32 14.70 19.77
C PRO A 33 -2.69 13.30 19.20
N PHE A 34 -1.77 12.33 19.16
CA PHE A 34 -2.01 11.00 18.54
C PHE A 34 -1.94 9.83 19.54
N LEU A 35 -2.85 8.86 19.38
CA LEU A 35 -2.84 7.56 20.07
C LEU A 35 -2.57 6.44 19.07
N ILE A 36 -1.82 5.40 19.46
CA ILE A 36 -1.75 4.16 18.68
C ILE A 36 -2.87 3.24 19.11
N ASN A 37 -3.65 2.71 18.15
CA ASN A 37 -4.47 1.53 18.39
C ASN A 37 -3.64 0.25 18.15
N VAL A 38 -3.04 -0.27 19.22
CA VAL A 38 -2.13 -1.43 19.14
C VAL A 38 -2.87 -2.68 18.63
N THR A 39 -4.12 -2.88 19.06
CA THR A 39 -4.95 -4.00 18.60
C THR A 39 -5.20 -3.93 17.10
N MET A 40 -5.48 -2.74 16.55
CA MET A 40 -5.64 -2.55 15.10
C MET A 40 -4.34 -2.77 14.34
N ALA A 41 -3.20 -2.30 14.87
CA ALA A 41 -1.89 -2.55 14.28
C ALA A 41 -1.59 -4.05 14.16
N PHE A 42 -1.82 -4.81 15.25
CA PHE A 42 -1.64 -6.26 15.25
C PHE A 42 -2.57 -6.96 14.28
N ARG A 43 -3.86 -6.61 14.24
CA ARG A 43 -4.82 -7.20 13.30
C ARG A 43 -4.40 -6.95 11.84
N ARG A 44 -3.95 -5.75 11.50
CA ARG A 44 -3.47 -5.43 10.14
C ARG A 44 -2.19 -6.18 9.79
N LEU A 45 -1.26 -6.32 10.74
CA LEU A 45 -0.05 -7.12 10.55
C LEU A 45 -0.39 -8.60 10.35
N GLU A 46 -1.32 -9.15 11.13
CA GLU A 46 -1.80 -10.52 10.99
C GLU A 46 -2.46 -10.74 9.63
N MET A 47 -3.35 -9.84 9.20
CA MET A 47 -3.96 -9.89 7.85
C MET A 47 -2.90 -9.84 6.75
N TYR A 48 -1.91 -8.95 6.87
CA TYR A 48 -0.81 -8.88 5.91
C TYR A 48 0.01 -10.17 5.89
N ALA A 49 0.36 -10.73 7.05
CA ALA A 49 1.11 -11.97 7.16
C ALA A 49 0.34 -13.17 6.58
N ASN A 50 -0.97 -13.24 6.83
CA ASN A 50 -1.85 -14.29 6.28
C ASN A 50 -1.94 -14.16 4.76
N TRP A 51 -2.20 -12.95 4.24
CA TRP A 51 -2.18 -12.70 2.79
C TRP A 51 -0.83 -13.09 2.17
N LEU A 52 0.28 -12.76 2.83
CA LEU A 52 1.62 -13.10 2.36
C LEU A 52 1.83 -14.61 2.28
N HIS A 53 1.25 -15.35 3.23
CA HIS A 53 1.34 -16.80 3.33
C HIS A 53 0.48 -17.52 2.29
N GLU A 54 -0.77 -17.07 2.10
CA GLU A 54 -1.76 -17.72 1.24
C GLU A 54 -1.57 -17.35 -0.24
N ASP A 55 -1.52 -16.05 -0.56
CA ASP A 55 -1.51 -15.54 -1.93
C ASP A 55 -0.18 -14.89 -2.31
N GLY A 56 0.49 -14.26 -1.34
CA GLY A 56 1.72 -13.52 -1.54
C GLY A 56 2.90 -14.41 -1.93
N LYS A 57 2.80 -15.72 -1.75
CA LYS A 57 3.84 -16.68 -2.14
C LYS A 57 4.18 -16.56 -3.62
N HIS A 58 3.19 -16.50 -4.50
CA HIS A 58 3.43 -16.35 -5.95
C HIS A 58 3.93 -14.96 -6.34
N ILE A 59 3.71 -13.97 -5.49
CA ILE A 59 4.14 -12.58 -5.71
C ILE A 59 5.59 -12.40 -5.24
N LEU A 60 5.98 -13.07 -4.16
CA LEU A 60 7.32 -13.00 -3.57
C LEU A 60 8.26 -14.11 -4.02
N GLU A 61 7.75 -15.18 -4.64
CA GLU A 61 8.56 -16.31 -5.09
C GLU A 61 9.63 -15.84 -6.09
N PRO A 62 10.91 -16.14 -5.82
CA PRO A 62 12.01 -15.78 -6.71
C PRO A 62 11.82 -16.32 -8.14
N PRO A 63 12.40 -15.64 -9.14
CA PRO A 63 13.21 -14.45 -8.99
C PRO A 63 12.37 -13.16 -9.01
N LEU A 64 12.43 -12.40 -7.92
CA LEU A 64 12.28 -10.95 -7.96
C LEU A 64 13.55 -10.40 -8.63
N ASP A 65 13.64 -10.59 -9.94
CA ASP A 65 14.77 -10.11 -10.72
C ASP A 65 14.74 -8.57 -10.77
N PRO A 66 15.77 -7.88 -10.26
CA PRO A 66 15.83 -6.42 -10.32
C PRO A 66 15.72 -5.87 -11.74
N ASN A 67 16.14 -6.62 -12.76
CA ASN A 67 16.01 -6.18 -14.15
C ASN A 67 14.56 -6.22 -14.61
N THR A 68 13.79 -7.23 -14.20
CA THR A 68 12.35 -7.33 -14.46
C THR A 68 11.59 -6.20 -13.76
N MET A 69 11.94 -5.86 -12.51
CA MET A 69 11.35 -4.72 -11.80
C MET A 69 11.71 -3.38 -12.44
N ARG A 70 12.97 -3.16 -12.84
CA ARG A 70 13.37 -1.95 -13.58
C ARG A 70 12.69 -1.84 -14.94
N ARG A 71 12.48 -2.97 -15.63
CA ARG A 71 11.75 -3.00 -16.90
C ARG A 71 10.28 -2.65 -16.68
N ALA A 72 9.66 -3.21 -15.64
CA ALA A 72 8.29 -2.86 -15.26
C ALA A 72 8.20 -1.38 -14.91
N GLU A 73 9.09 -0.87 -14.05
CA GLU A 73 9.17 0.55 -13.67
C GLU A 73 9.31 1.45 -14.91
N LYS A 74 10.24 1.17 -15.82
CA LYS A 74 10.43 2.00 -17.03
C LYS A 74 9.15 2.14 -17.86
N ASN A 75 8.36 1.08 -17.97
CA ASN A 75 7.12 1.07 -18.76
C ASN A 75 5.93 1.61 -17.95
N LEU A 76 5.91 1.39 -16.63
CA LEU A 76 4.79 1.73 -15.76
C LEU A 76 4.92 3.08 -15.06
N LYS A 77 6.10 3.69 -15.03
CA LYS A 77 6.35 4.98 -14.35
C LYS A 77 5.47 6.13 -14.84
N ARG A 78 4.96 6.04 -16.07
CA ARG A 78 3.99 7.02 -16.60
C ARG A 78 2.58 6.80 -16.04
N HIS A 79 2.27 5.57 -15.66
CA HIS A 79 0.96 5.10 -15.23
C HIS A 79 0.87 4.89 -13.71
N VAL A 80 2.00 4.87 -13.03
CA VAL A 80 2.10 4.78 -11.57
C VAL A 80 2.94 5.94 -11.09
N GLN A 81 2.31 6.88 -10.38
CA GLN A 81 2.99 8.07 -9.87
C GLN A 81 2.76 8.20 -8.37
N PHE A 82 3.78 8.69 -7.69
CA PHE A 82 3.74 8.97 -6.26
C PHE A 82 4.24 10.38 -6.02
N ASN A 83 3.41 11.19 -5.40
CA ASN A 83 3.74 12.56 -5.01
C ASN A 83 3.00 12.94 -3.73
N HIS A 84 3.22 14.16 -3.25
CA HIS A 84 2.54 14.72 -2.08
C HIS A 84 1.76 15.96 -2.51
N ASP A 85 0.61 16.19 -1.89
CA ASP A 85 -0.14 17.44 -2.05
C ASP A 85 0.42 18.55 -1.14
N ASP A 86 -0.22 19.73 -1.17
CA ASP A 86 0.17 20.88 -0.35
C ASP A 86 0.01 20.61 1.16
N HIS A 87 -0.82 19.63 1.53
CA HIS A 87 -1.04 19.17 2.90
C HIS A 87 -0.10 18.01 3.31
N GLN A 88 0.88 17.68 2.48
CA GLN A 88 1.79 16.55 2.68
C GLN A 88 1.10 15.17 2.72
N GLN A 89 -0.13 15.07 2.23
CA GLN A 89 -0.80 13.78 2.03
C GLN A 89 -0.19 13.07 0.83
N SER A 90 0.01 11.78 0.95
CA SER A 90 0.60 10.98 -0.12
C SER A 90 -0.44 10.66 -1.19
N LEU A 91 -0.19 11.08 -2.42
CA LEU A 91 -1.05 10.83 -3.57
C LEU A 91 -0.46 9.69 -4.40
N CYS A 92 -1.24 8.63 -4.52
CA CYS A 92 -0.89 7.40 -5.21
C CYS A 92 -1.73 7.28 -6.48
N TRP A 93 -1.14 7.58 -7.64
CA TRP A 93 -1.84 7.56 -8.91
C TRP A 93 -1.65 6.22 -9.60
N LEU A 94 -2.76 5.55 -9.89
CA LEU A 94 -2.78 4.33 -10.71
C LEU A 94 -3.63 4.57 -11.95
N ASP A 95 -2.99 4.52 -13.12
CA ASP A 95 -3.63 4.67 -14.41
C ASP A 95 -3.86 3.31 -15.07
N PHE A 96 -5.13 2.94 -15.23
CA PHE A 96 -5.55 1.71 -15.90
C PHE A 96 -6.06 1.94 -17.33
N MET A 97 -5.71 3.09 -17.94
CA MET A 97 -6.10 3.39 -19.32
C MET A 97 -5.59 2.31 -20.31
N PRO A 98 -6.21 2.19 -21.50
CA PRO A 98 -5.82 1.18 -22.50
C PRO A 98 -4.36 1.29 -22.97
N ASP A 99 -3.79 2.49 -22.98
CA ASP A 99 -2.37 2.74 -23.28
C ASP A 99 -1.45 2.28 -22.14
N ALA A 100 -1.88 2.41 -20.88
CA ALA A 100 -1.23 1.78 -19.72
C ALA A 100 -1.25 0.25 -19.84
N THR A 101 -2.39 -0.29 -20.24
CA THR A 101 -2.56 -1.72 -20.50
C THR A 101 -1.70 -2.18 -21.68
N ALA A 102 -1.48 -1.31 -22.68
CA ALA A 102 -0.59 -1.54 -23.80
C ALA A 102 0.89 -1.48 -23.41
N ALA A 103 1.30 -0.56 -22.53
CA ALA A 103 2.64 -0.53 -21.93
C ALA A 103 2.95 -1.78 -21.09
N LEU A 104 1.89 -2.49 -20.69
CA LEU A 104 1.92 -3.77 -19.99
C LEU A 104 1.81 -4.99 -20.93
N ILE A 105 1.76 -4.80 -22.25
CA ILE A 105 1.83 -5.89 -23.23
C ILE A 105 3.23 -6.51 -23.15
N GLY A 106 3.27 -7.83 -22.91
CA GLY A 106 4.50 -8.58 -22.70
C GLY A 106 4.83 -8.89 -21.22
N PHE A 107 4.08 -8.31 -20.27
CA PHE A 107 4.11 -8.75 -18.88
C PHE A 107 2.96 -9.72 -18.60
N SER A 108 3.27 -10.82 -17.92
CA SER A 108 2.27 -11.71 -17.36
C SER A 108 1.42 -10.99 -16.31
N PRO A 109 0.16 -11.41 -16.06
CA PRO A 109 -0.65 -10.87 -14.97
C PRO A 109 0.06 -10.87 -13.62
N MET A 110 0.86 -11.91 -13.37
CA MET A 110 1.65 -12.04 -12.15
C MET A 110 2.74 -10.96 -12.04
N GLU A 111 3.49 -10.68 -13.10
CA GLU A 111 4.50 -9.61 -13.09
C GLU A 111 3.87 -8.22 -12.85
N LYS A 112 2.66 -7.99 -13.37
CA LYS A 112 1.90 -6.76 -13.12
C LYS A 112 1.54 -6.64 -11.64
N ALA A 113 0.96 -7.70 -11.07
CA ALA A 113 0.60 -7.76 -9.65
C ALA A 113 1.84 -7.55 -8.75
N ARG A 114 2.96 -8.18 -9.07
CA ARG A 114 4.25 -8.00 -8.37
C ARG A 114 4.72 -6.56 -8.37
N TYR A 115 4.66 -5.88 -9.51
CA TYR A 115 5.03 -4.47 -9.58
C TYR A 115 4.13 -3.60 -8.71
N TYR A 116 2.80 -3.80 -8.77
CA TYR A 116 1.86 -3.04 -7.93
C TYR A 116 2.10 -3.28 -6.44
N VAL A 117 2.30 -4.52 -6.02
CA VAL A 117 2.63 -4.85 -4.62
C VAL A 117 3.92 -4.16 -4.20
N TRP A 118 4.97 -4.21 -5.02
CA TRP A 118 6.24 -3.56 -4.72
C TRP A 118 6.11 -2.02 -4.62
N PHE A 119 5.31 -1.43 -5.50
CA PHE A 119 4.98 -0.01 -5.44
C PHE A 119 4.20 0.36 -4.17
N ILE A 120 3.17 -0.42 -3.81
CA ILE A 120 2.41 -0.20 -2.57
C ILE A 120 3.28 -0.37 -1.32
N HIS A 121 4.20 -1.34 -1.31
CA HIS A 121 5.19 -1.45 -0.24
C HIS A 121 6.04 -0.18 -0.13
N SER A 122 6.46 0.41 -1.26
CA SER A 122 7.21 1.66 -1.25
C SER A 122 6.41 2.81 -0.63
N VAL A 123 5.10 2.89 -0.91
CA VAL A 123 4.19 3.86 -0.26
C VAL A 123 4.01 3.56 1.23
N MET A 124 3.93 2.29 1.62
CA MET A 124 3.74 1.87 3.01
C MET A 124 4.87 2.37 3.93
N PHE A 125 6.09 2.49 3.41
CA PHE A 125 7.27 2.99 4.13
C PHE A 125 7.51 4.50 3.98
N ASP A 126 6.67 5.23 3.26
CA ASP A 126 6.77 6.69 3.17
C ASP A 126 6.27 7.34 4.46
N GLU A 127 7.14 8.14 5.10
CA GLU A 127 6.85 8.79 6.38
C GLU A 127 5.65 9.74 6.28
N LYS A 128 5.54 10.48 5.18
CA LYS A 128 4.41 11.40 4.97
C LYS A 128 3.10 10.63 4.78
N ALA A 129 3.11 9.49 4.08
CA ALA A 129 1.95 8.62 3.96
C ALA A 129 1.51 8.07 5.32
N GLN A 130 2.47 7.70 6.16
CA GLN A 130 2.23 7.21 7.50
C GLN A 130 1.63 8.27 8.43
N VAL A 131 2.07 9.52 8.32
CA VAL A 131 1.64 10.62 9.21
C VAL A 131 0.36 11.30 8.71
N ASN A 132 0.27 11.60 7.42
CA ASN A 132 -0.80 12.41 6.83
C ASN A 132 -1.83 11.58 6.06
N GLY A 133 -1.62 10.26 5.99
CA GLY A 133 -2.43 9.34 5.20
C GLY A 133 -2.04 9.31 3.72
N SER A 134 -2.68 8.39 3.00
CA SER A 134 -2.52 8.23 1.56
C SER A 134 -3.85 8.20 0.84
N VAL A 135 -3.92 8.83 -0.32
CA VAL A 135 -5.07 8.80 -1.23
C VAL A 135 -4.70 8.01 -2.47
N LEU A 136 -5.48 6.98 -2.77
CA LEU A 136 -5.38 6.25 -4.02
C LEU A 136 -6.26 6.92 -5.08
N ILE A 137 -5.65 7.37 -6.17
CA ILE A 137 -6.33 7.97 -7.31
C ILE A 137 -6.22 7.00 -8.48
N ALA A 138 -7.30 6.25 -8.70
CA ALA A 138 -7.41 5.30 -9.79
C ALA A 138 -8.13 5.94 -10.99
N ARG A 139 -7.45 6.07 -12.13
CA ARG A 139 -8.08 6.49 -13.40
C ARG A 139 -8.59 5.26 -14.16
N ASN A 140 -9.85 5.31 -14.61
CA ASN A 140 -10.54 4.25 -15.35
C ASN A 140 -10.63 2.88 -14.64
N MET A 141 -11.06 2.91 -13.38
CA MET A 141 -11.32 1.71 -12.58
C MET A 141 -12.39 0.76 -13.18
N GLN A 142 -13.20 1.23 -14.13
CA GLN A 142 -14.21 0.43 -14.87
C GLN A 142 -13.61 -0.69 -15.73
N LEU A 143 -12.29 -0.69 -15.97
CA LEU A 143 -11.58 -1.73 -16.73
C LEU A 143 -11.00 -2.85 -15.85
N LEU A 144 -11.03 -2.70 -14.52
CA LEU A 144 -10.70 -3.80 -13.63
C LEU A 144 -11.88 -4.77 -13.62
N PRO A 145 -11.67 -6.07 -13.89
CA PRO A 145 -12.74 -7.04 -13.82
C PRO A 145 -13.27 -7.06 -12.37
N SER A 146 -14.59 -7.13 -12.21
CA SER A 146 -15.29 -6.95 -10.93
C SER A 146 -14.91 -7.97 -9.85
N ASN A 147 -14.11 -8.97 -10.19
CA ASN A 147 -13.58 -10.01 -9.31
C ASN A 147 -12.20 -9.68 -8.70
N TRP A 148 -11.66 -8.48 -8.91
CA TRP A 148 -10.38 -8.02 -8.34
C TRP A 148 -10.49 -7.17 -7.07
N ILE A 149 -11.71 -6.89 -6.61
CA ILE A 149 -11.96 -6.22 -5.32
C ILE A 149 -12.49 -7.29 -4.36
N PRO A 150 -11.74 -7.64 -3.29
CA PRO A 150 -12.24 -8.53 -2.24
C PRO A 150 -13.40 -7.90 -1.44
#